data_AF-A0AA40BU01-F1
#
_entry.id   AF-A0AA40BU01-F1
#
_cell.length_a   1.000
_cell.length_b   1.000
_cell.length_c   1.000
_cell.angle_alpha   90.00
_cell.angle_beta   90.00
_cell.angle_gamma   90.00
#
_symmetry.space_group_name_H-M   'P 1'
#
loop_
_entity.id
_entity.type
_entity.pdbx_description
1 polymer ?
#
loop_
_entity_poly.entity_id
_entity_poly.type
_entity_poly.pdbx_seq_one_letter_code
_entity_poly.pdbx_strand_id
1 'polypeptide(L)'
;MDLGGRRGWGTRWDPVGDSITPFLIHASCNVTLRRQLERGLYETVQLARHAKQHPLLHGQGFPFAKKYFGNWSTATAIGWYDRVASAGRGGTLFRCWAGHWRGTSEISPPLNTYWATDLLHRIFHVPRVSKGFVDRFTEDYEAVLALAKTDPAKSSIDRDTLQCFAIDVYAYDVAAPGLGCSGGEDMMTPTPSTTSTSPAASHTTSAASASIFRACHRHADSAESPTPISETVCPP
;
A
#
# COMPACT_ATOMS: atom_id res chain seq x y z
N MET A 1 25.02 -46.63 25.06
CA MET A 1 24.46 -46.17 23.78
C MET A 1 22.95 -46.21 23.92
N ASP A 2 22.38 -45.09 24.30
CA ASP A 2 20.94 -44.87 24.45
C ASP A 2 20.58 -43.75 23.47
N LEU A 3 19.87 -44.09 22.39
CA LEU A 3 19.38 -43.13 21.39
C LEU A 3 17.95 -42.76 21.77
N GLY A 4 17.84 -41.81 22.71
CA GLY A 4 16.59 -41.26 23.19
C GLY A 4 15.74 -40.66 22.07
N GLY A 5 14.57 -41.25 21.85
CA GLY A 5 13.51 -40.71 21.02
C GLY A 5 12.86 -39.49 21.67
N ARG A 6 13.07 -38.30 21.10
CA ARG A 6 12.21 -37.13 21.32
C ARG A 6 11.14 -37.10 20.23
N ARG A 7 9.93 -37.53 20.60
CA ARG A 7 8.71 -37.30 19.84
C ARG A 7 8.49 -35.79 19.69
N GLY A 8 8.27 -35.36 18.45
CA GLY A 8 8.17 -33.96 18.06
C GLY A 8 7.03 -33.23 18.75
N TRP A 9 7.38 -32.09 19.33
CA TRP A 9 6.44 -31.00 19.62
C TRP A 9 6.54 -30.03 18.45
N GLY A 10 5.44 -29.78 17.73
CA GLY A 10 5.42 -28.70 16.74
C GLY A 10 4.49 -28.84 15.54
N THR A 11 3.27 -29.37 15.69
CA THR A 11 2.22 -28.89 14.77
C THR A 11 1.85 -27.49 15.21
N ARG A 12 2.38 -26.48 14.51
CA ARG A 12 1.96 -25.09 14.63
C ARG A 12 0.44 -25.04 14.50
N TRP A 13 -0.26 -24.73 15.59
CA TRP A 13 -1.68 -24.38 15.53
C TRP A 13 -1.78 -23.06 14.76
N ASP A 14 -2.00 -23.11 13.44
CA ASP A 14 -2.45 -21.98 12.63
C ASP A 14 -3.95 -22.19 12.34
N PRO A 15 -4.88 -21.92 13.28
CA PRO A 15 -6.32 -22.15 13.09
C PRO A 15 -6.94 -21.33 11.93
N VAL A 16 -6.19 -20.35 11.41
CA VAL A 16 -6.59 -19.43 10.37
C VAL A 16 -5.99 -19.78 9.00
N GLY A 17 -4.87 -20.53 8.95
CA GLY A 17 -4.15 -20.81 7.71
C GLY A 17 -4.95 -21.63 6.71
N ASP A 18 -5.72 -22.60 7.22
CA ASP A 18 -6.53 -23.53 6.43
C ASP A 18 -8.01 -23.10 6.28
N SER A 19 -8.44 -22.09 7.05
CA SER A 19 -9.84 -21.67 7.17
C SER A 19 -10.20 -20.44 6.34
N ILE A 20 -9.21 -19.73 5.76
CA ILE A 20 -9.48 -18.58 4.91
C ILE A 20 -9.83 -19.05 3.50
N THR A 21 -11.12 -19.14 3.21
CA THR A 21 -11.60 -19.36 1.84
C THR A 21 -11.07 -18.26 0.91
N PRO A 22 -10.65 -18.59 -0.32
CA PRO A 22 -10.28 -17.57 -1.32
C PRO A 22 -11.47 -16.67 -1.65
N PHE A 23 -11.20 -15.51 -2.24
CA PHE A 23 -12.27 -14.63 -2.71
C PHE A 23 -13.07 -15.31 -3.83
N LEU A 24 -14.38 -15.14 -3.82
CA LEU A 24 -15.24 -15.71 -4.86
C LEU A 24 -15.14 -14.85 -6.12
N ILE A 25 -14.82 -15.48 -7.24
CA ILE A 25 -14.75 -14.86 -8.56
C ILE A 25 -15.85 -15.43 -9.43
N HIS A 26 -16.69 -14.56 -9.96
CA HIS A 26 -17.83 -14.90 -10.80
C HIS A 26 -17.37 -15.53 -12.12
N ALA A 27 -18.23 -16.36 -12.72
CA ALA A 27 -17.97 -17.02 -14.00
C ALA A 27 -17.88 -16.05 -15.20
N SER A 28 -18.24 -14.78 -15.03
CA SER A 28 -18.07 -13.75 -16.07
C SER A 28 -16.59 -13.40 -16.33
N CYS A 29 -15.67 -13.84 -15.47
CA CYS A 29 -14.24 -13.72 -15.69
C CYS A 29 -13.70 -14.89 -16.52
N ASN A 30 -13.26 -14.62 -17.75
CA ASN A 30 -12.45 -15.59 -18.52
C ASN A 30 -11.15 -15.92 -17.75
N VAL A 31 -10.52 -17.06 -18.07
CA VAL A 31 -9.31 -17.62 -17.46
C VAL A 31 -8.22 -16.56 -17.24
N THR A 32 -7.93 -15.73 -18.25
CA THR A 32 -6.91 -14.67 -18.12
C THR A 32 -7.28 -13.64 -17.06
N LEU A 33 -8.51 -13.10 -17.12
CA LEU A 33 -8.98 -12.09 -16.15
C LEU A 33 -9.07 -12.67 -14.75
N ARG A 34 -9.52 -13.93 -14.62
CA ARG A 34 -9.55 -14.64 -13.35
C ARG A 34 -8.15 -14.74 -12.75
N ARG A 35 -7.14 -15.17 -13.52
CA ARG A 35 -5.75 -15.29 -13.04
C ARG A 35 -5.17 -13.94 -12.60
N GLN A 36 -5.42 -12.86 -13.36
CA GLN A 36 -4.99 -11.52 -12.98
C GLN A 36 -5.62 -11.08 -11.65
N LEU A 37 -6.92 -11.31 -11.50
CA LEU A 37 -7.64 -10.94 -10.29
C LEU A 37 -7.22 -11.79 -9.08
N GLU A 38 -7.03 -13.10 -9.25
CA GLU A 38 -6.52 -13.99 -8.19
C GLU A 38 -5.16 -13.52 -7.69
N ARG A 39 -4.26 -13.17 -8.61
CA ARG A 39 -2.95 -12.61 -8.27
C ARG A 39 -3.07 -11.26 -7.56
N GLY A 40 -3.86 -10.34 -8.10
CA GLY A 40 -4.06 -9.02 -7.49
C GLY A 40 -4.63 -9.12 -6.07
N LEU A 41 -5.65 -9.98 -5.86
CA LEU A 41 -6.25 -10.20 -4.56
C LEU A 41 -5.29 -10.87 -3.57
N TYR A 42 -4.45 -11.78 -4.05
CA TYR A 42 -3.37 -12.36 -3.23
C TYR A 42 -2.38 -11.28 -2.79
N GLU A 43 -1.91 -10.44 -3.72
CA GLU A 43 -0.98 -9.35 -3.44
C GLU A 43 -1.61 -8.30 -2.49
N THR A 44 -2.89 -7.98 -2.63
CA THR A 44 -3.61 -7.11 -1.68
C THR A 44 -3.62 -7.68 -0.26
N VAL A 45 -3.79 -8.99 -0.11
CA VAL A 45 -3.73 -9.64 1.21
C VAL A 45 -2.32 -9.53 1.79
N GLN A 46 -1.27 -9.68 0.99
CA GLN A 46 0.10 -9.48 1.45
C GLN A 46 0.36 -8.03 1.84
N LEU A 47 -0.10 -7.06 1.04
CA LEU A 47 0.01 -5.64 1.33
C LEU A 47 -0.69 -5.28 2.66
N ALA A 48 -1.89 -5.79 2.89
CA ALA A 48 -2.61 -5.58 4.15
C ALA A 48 -1.89 -6.23 5.35
N ARG A 49 -1.32 -7.42 5.16
CA ARG A 49 -0.50 -8.08 6.20
C ARG A 49 0.74 -7.27 6.55
N HIS A 50 1.41 -6.73 5.54
CA HIS A 50 2.56 -5.86 5.72
C HIS A 50 2.18 -4.59 6.48
N ALA A 51 1.12 -3.91 6.02
CA ALA A 51 0.62 -2.68 6.63
C ALA A 51 0.25 -2.87 8.11
N LYS A 52 -0.40 -3.98 8.49
CA LYS A 52 -0.70 -4.23 9.93
C LYS A 52 0.53 -4.61 10.75
N GLN A 53 1.52 -5.27 10.15
CA GLN A 53 2.73 -5.73 10.85
C GLN A 53 3.69 -4.59 11.15
N HIS A 54 3.83 -3.63 10.25
CA HIS A 54 4.73 -2.50 10.44
C HIS A 54 4.52 -1.76 11.78
N PRO A 55 3.33 -1.25 12.14
CA PRO A 55 3.13 -0.59 13.43
C PRO A 55 3.21 -1.55 14.63
N LEU A 56 3.02 -2.86 14.45
CA LEU A 56 3.23 -3.87 15.51
C LEU A 56 4.71 -4.10 15.82
N LEU A 57 5.59 -3.97 14.81
CA LEU A 57 7.03 -4.15 14.96
C LEU A 57 7.74 -2.88 15.44
N HIS A 58 7.30 -1.71 14.94
CA HIS A 58 7.98 -0.43 15.20
C HIS A 58 7.30 0.43 16.27
N GLY A 59 6.05 0.12 16.63
CA GLY A 59 5.27 0.91 17.58
C GLY A 59 4.91 2.32 17.07
N GLN A 60 4.45 3.18 18.00
CA GLN A 60 4.03 4.57 17.71
C GLN A 60 5.20 5.55 17.49
N GLY A 61 6.42 5.15 17.84
CA GLY A 61 7.62 5.98 17.68
C GLY A 61 8.08 6.10 16.23
N PHE A 62 7.54 5.30 15.32
CA PHE A 62 7.96 5.31 13.92
C PHE A 62 7.27 6.43 13.13
N PRO A 63 8.01 7.18 12.29
CA PRO A 63 7.51 8.34 11.55
C PRO A 63 6.19 8.11 10.79
N PHE A 64 6.00 6.94 10.17
CA PHE A 64 4.78 6.65 9.40
C PHE A 64 3.51 6.60 10.25
N ALA A 65 3.56 6.05 11.47
CA ALA A 65 2.39 6.00 12.34
C ALA A 65 1.91 7.43 12.68
N LYS A 66 2.86 8.31 13.03
CA LYS A 66 2.58 9.71 13.32
C LYS A 66 2.14 10.50 12.08
N LYS A 67 2.75 10.22 10.92
CA LYS A 67 2.45 10.88 9.65
C LYS A 67 1.00 10.66 9.20
N TYR A 68 0.48 9.44 9.32
CA TYR A 68 -0.84 9.07 8.82
C TYR A 68 -1.93 9.01 9.88
N PHE A 69 -1.58 8.80 11.15
CA PHE A 69 -2.54 8.64 12.24
C PHE A 69 -2.31 9.61 13.41
N GLY A 70 -1.40 10.57 13.28
CA GLY A 70 -1.13 11.55 14.32
C GLY A 70 -0.71 10.89 15.64
N ASN A 71 -1.25 11.39 16.76
CA ASN A 71 -1.02 10.81 18.10
C ASN A 71 -2.10 9.77 18.49
N TRP A 72 -2.88 9.27 17.52
CA TRP A 72 -3.97 8.33 17.77
C TRP A 72 -3.48 6.87 17.77
N SER A 73 -4.30 5.98 18.32
CA SER A 73 -3.99 4.55 18.33
C SER A 73 -4.02 3.95 16.92
N THR A 74 -2.94 3.27 16.54
CA THR A 74 -2.88 2.47 15.30
C THR A 74 -3.73 1.20 15.39
N ALA A 75 -4.26 0.84 16.57
CA ALA A 75 -5.07 -0.37 16.75
C ALA A 75 -6.28 -0.41 15.81
N THR A 76 -6.93 0.74 15.55
CA THR A 76 -8.05 0.83 14.61
C THR A 76 -7.60 0.49 13.19
N ALA A 77 -6.51 1.09 12.70
CA ALA A 77 -5.95 0.81 11.39
C ALA A 77 -5.48 -0.65 11.25
N ILE A 78 -4.78 -1.17 12.26
CA ILE A 78 -4.37 -2.59 12.35
C ILE A 78 -5.59 -3.50 12.21
N GLY A 79 -6.67 -3.19 12.91
CA GLY A 79 -7.94 -3.92 12.83
C GLY A 79 -8.50 -3.94 11.41
N TRP A 80 -8.50 -2.81 10.71
CA TRP A 80 -8.98 -2.75 9.32
C TRP A 80 -8.14 -3.58 8.36
N TYR A 81 -6.81 -3.50 8.46
CA TYR A 81 -5.94 -4.35 7.67
C TYR A 81 -6.07 -5.83 8.03
N ASP A 82 -6.29 -6.16 9.30
CA ASP A 82 -6.53 -7.55 9.71
C ASP A 82 -7.84 -8.09 9.15
N ARG A 83 -8.88 -7.26 9.04
CA ARG A 83 -10.12 -7.66 8.33
C ARG A 83 -9.85 -7.99 6.86
N VAL A 84 -8.99 -7.23 6.17
CA VAL A 84 -8.61 -7.55 4.78
C VAL A 84 -7.77 -8.83 4.70
N ALA A 85 -6.83 -8.99 5.63
CA ALA A 85 -5.87 -10.09 5.64
C ALA A 85 -6.45 -11.43 6.08
N SER A 86 -7.43 -11.41 7.00
CA SER A 86 -7.80 -12.55 7.83
C SER A 86 -9.30 -12.84 7.89
N ALA A 87 -10.19 -11.88 7.56
CA ALA A 87 -11.62 -12.12 7.69
C ALA A 87 -12.16 -13.12 6.67
N GLY A 88 -13.20 -13.86 7.06
CA GLY A 88 -13.92 -14.77 6.18
C GLY A 88 -14.43 -14.06 4.92
N ARG A 89 -14.08 -14.60 3.76
CA ARG A 89 -14.34 -13.96 2.45
C ARG A 89 -15.70 -14.33 1.84
N GLY A 90 -16.37 -15.36 2.39
CA GLY A 90 -17.64 -15.86 1.86
C GLY A 90 -18.70 -14.76 1.86
N GLY A 91 -19.28 -14.43 0.71
CA GLY A 91 -20.28 -13.37 0.51
C GLY A 91 -19.76 -12.09 -0.19
N THR A 92 -18.47 -12.02 -0.53
CA THR A 92 -17.93 -11.00 -1.44
C THR A 92 -17.63 -11.66 -2.80
N LEU A 93 -18.32 -11.23 -3.86
CA LEU A 93 -18.21 -11.79 -5.21
C LEU A 93 -17.63 -10.75 -6.17
N PHE A 94 -16.49 -11.07 -6.78
CA PHE A 94 -15.86 -10.25 -7.81
C PHE A 94 -16.37 -10.62 -9.20
N ARG A 95 -16.86 -9.66 -9.97
CA ARG A 95 -17.39 -9.85 -11.34
C ARG A 95 -16.57 -9.09 -12.37
N CYS A 96 -16.09 -9.78 -13.40
CA CYS A 96 -15.52 -9.11 -14.56
C CYS A 96 -16.65 -8.55 -15.43
N TRP A 97 -16.72 -7.23 -15.59
CA TRP A 97 -17.49 -6.56 -16.63
C TRP A 97 -16.48 -5.77 -17.46
N ALA A 98 -16.24 -6.18 -18.72
CA ALA A 98 -15.49 -5.44 -19.75
C ALA A 98 -14.42 -4.42 -19.26
N GLY A 99 -13.47 -4.85 -18.40
CA GLY A 99 -12.38 -4.00 -17.92
C GLY A 99 -12.74 -2.89 -16.91
N HIS A 100 -13.98 -2.85 -16.39
CA HIS A 100 -14.44 -1.80 -15.47
C HIS A 100 -14.90 -2.39 -14.13
N TRP A 101 -14.05 -2.32 -13.10
CA TRP A 101 -14.46 -2.58 -11.72
C TRP A 101 -15.15 -1.32 -11.18
N ARG A 102 -16.49 -1.30 -11.08
CA ARG A 102 -17.21 -0.16 -10.50
C ARG A 102 -17.14 -0.19 -8.97
N GLY A 103 -16.34 0.70 -8.40
CA GLY A 103 -16.64 1.39 -7.14
C GLY A 103 -16.80 2.86 -7.51
N THR A 104 -17.96 3.46 -7.26
CA THR A 104 -18.21 4.86 -7.64
C THR A 104 -17.67 5.78 -6.55
N SER A 105 -16.40 6.21 -6.63
CA SER A 105 -15.92 7.48 -6.03
C SER A 105 -14.52 7.85 -6.52
N GLU A 106 -14.32 9.15 -6.73
CA GLU A 106 -13.21 9.83 -7.40
C GLU A 106 -11.93 9.96 -6.57
N ILE A 107 -11.36 8.84 -6.11
CA ILE A 107 -9.95 8.82 -5.70
C ILE A 107 -9.30 7.64 -6.38
N SER A 108 -9.02 7.85 -7.65
CA SER A 108 -8.01 7.10 -8.36
C SER A 108 -7.24 8.16 -9.15
N PRO A 109 -5.96 8.47 -8.82
CA PRO A 109 -5.04 8.88 -9.87
C PRO A 109 -5.11 7.82 -11.00
N PRO A 110 -4.72 8.14 -12.25
CA PRO A 110 -4.78 7.21 -13.39
C PRO A 110 -4.37 5.81 -12.93
N LEU A 111 -5.29 4.85 -13.08
CA LEU A 111 -5.28 3.49 -12.53
C LEU A 111 -3.90 3.11 -12.00
N ASN A 112 -3.74 3.03 -10.68
CA ASN A 112 -2.48 2.61 -10.06
C ASN A 112 -1.94 1.38 -10.80
N THR A 113 -0.73 1.48 -11.35
CA THR A 113 -0.06 0.41 -12.13
C THR A 113 0.06 -0.89 -11.32
N TYR A 114 -0.09 -0.79 -9.99
CA TYR A 114 -0.02 -1.89 -9.04
C TYR A 114 -1.42 -2.29 -8.57
N TRP A 115 -1.87 -3.47 -9.01
CA TRP A 115 -3.19 -4.03 -8.72
C TRP A 115 -3.49 -4.13 -7.22
N ALA A 116 -2.48 -4.44 -6.41
CA ALA A 116 -2.65 -4.65 -4.98
C ALA A 116 -3.18 -3.40 -4.24
N THR A 117 -2.70 -2.21 -4.63
CA THR A 117 -3.00 -0.94 -3.95
C THR A 117 -4.39 -0.41 -4.33
N ASP A 118 -4.77 -0.52 -5.60
CA ASP A 118 -6.12 -0.21 -6.09
C ASP A 118 -7.16 -1.16 -5.46
N LEU A 119 -6.88 -2.46 -5.47
CA LEU A 119 -7.78 -3.46 -4.86
C LEU A 119 -7.92 -3.24 -3.34
N LEU A 120 -6.88 -2.81 -2.62
CA LEU A 120 -6.97 -2.51 -1.19
C LEU A 120 -8.01 -1.41 -0.91
N HIS A 121 -7.94 -0.30 -1.65
CA HIS A 121 -8.91 0.78 -1.57
C HIS A 121 -10.32 0.29 -1.89
N ARG A 122 -10.50 -0.46 -2.98
CA ARG A 122 -11.81 -1.01 -3.37
C ARG A 122 -12.39 -1.97 -2.34
N ILE A 123 -11.54 -2.77 -1.70
CA ILE A 123 -11.96 -3.68 -0.64
C ILE A 123 -12.52 -2.92 0.56
N PHE A 124 -12.00 -1.73 0.89
CA PHE A 124 -12.57 -0.89 1.94
C PHE A 124 -13.94 -0.29 1.57
N HIS A 125 -14.32 -0.20 0.29
CA HIS A 125 -15.70 0.10 -0.10
C HIS A 125 -16.67 -1.05 0.17
N VAL A 126 -16.18 -2.28 0.37
CA VAL A 126 -17.05 -3.44 0.58
C VAL A 126 -17.62 -3.41 2.01
N PRO A 127 -18.95 -3.27 2.20
CA PRO A 127 -19.54 -3.09 3.54
C PRO A 127 -19.29 -4.27 4.49
N ARG A 128 -19.03 -5.47 3.95
CA ARG A 128 -18.71 -6.64 4.77
C ARG A 128 -17.31 -6.56 5.38
N VAL A 129 -16.40 -5.82 4.74
CA VAL A 129 -15.05 -5.55 5.20
C VAL A 129 -15.03 -4.32 6.08
N SER A 130 -15.50 -3.17 5.58
CA SER A 130 -15.49 -1.89 6.31
C SER A 130 -16.55 -1.74 7.38
N LYS A 131 -17.59 -2.59 7.35
CA LYS A 131 -18.72 -2.56 8.30
C LYS A 131 -19.44 -1.21 8.37
N GLY A 132 -19.28 -0.35 7.35
CA GLY A 132 -19.81 1.00 7.33
C GLY A 132 -19.05 2.00 8.21
N PHE A 133 -17.87 1.63 8.73
CA PHE A 133 -17.03 2.52 9.56
C PHE A 133 -15.85 3.11 8.79
N VAL A 134 -15.31 2.40 7.80
CA VAL A 134 -14.30 2.97 6.90
C VAL A 134 -15.01 3.80 5.84
N ASP A 135 -14.74 5.10 5.83
CA ASP A 135 -15.39 6.08 4.96
C ASP A 135 -14.35 6.94 4.23
N ARG A 136 -14.81 7.89 3.41
CA ARG A 136 -13.99 8.90 2.76
C ARG A 136 -14.12 10.23 3.48
N PHE A 137 -13.03 10.68 4.09
CA PHE A 137 -12.90 12.01 4.69
C PHE A 137 -11.90 12.89 3.93
N THR A 138 -11.11 12.32 3.04
CA THR A 138 -10.10 13.02 2.24
C THR A 138 -10.28 12.74 0.74
N GLU A 139 -9.69 13.57 -0.11
CA GLU A 139 -9.73 13.42 -1.58
C GLU A 139 -8.35 13.24 -2.22
N ASP A 140 -7.30 13.73 -1.56
CA ASP A 140 -5.93 13.67 -2.07
C ASP A 140 -4.93 13.42 -0.94
N TYR A 141 -3.66 13.27 -1.34
CA TYR A 141 -2.57 12.96 -0.42
C TYR A 141 -2.32 14.07 0.61
N GLU A 142 -2.45 15.35 0.23
CA GLU A 142 -2.25 16.46 1.16
C GLU A 142 -3.38 16.50 2.20
N ALA A 143 -4.61 16.20 1.78
CA ALA A 143 -5.75 16.06 2.66
C ALA A 143 -5.57 14.90 3.67
N VAL A 144 -4.97 13.77 3.26
CA VAL A 144 -4.58 12.67 4.16
C VAL A 144 -3.62 13.15 5.25
N LEU A 145 -2.56 13.87 4.87
CA LEU A 145 -1.59 14.40 5.84
C LEU A 145 -2.19 15.49 6.74
N ALA A 146 -3.13 16.28 6.23
CA ALA A 146 -3.86 17.28 7.00
C ALA A 146 -4.85 16.64 7.98
N LEU A 147 -5.54 15.56 7.58
CA LEU A 147 -6.49 14.85 8.43
C LEU A 147 -5.79 14.23 9.65
N ALA A 148 -4.60 13.65 9.45
CA ALA A 148 -3.80 13.10 10.55
C ALA A 148 -3.44 14.14 11.63
N LYS A 149 -3.38 15.43 11.27
CA LYS A 149 -3.08 16.54 12.20
C LYS A 149 -4.35 17.09 12.86
N THR A 150 -5.46 17.13 12.13
CA THR A 150 -6.70 17.81 12.57
C THR A 150 -7.69 16.87 13.25
N ASP A 151 -7.84 15.64 12.76
CA ASP A 151 -8.75 14.62 13.30
C ASP A 151 -8.14 13.22 13.12
N PRO A 152 -7.14 12.85 13.94
CA PRO A 152 -6.43 11.59 13.80
C PRO A 152 -7.31 10.35 14.06
N ALA A 153 -8.43 10.52 14.77
CA ALA A 153 -9.44 9.47 14.93
C ALA A 153 -10.11 9.15 13.59
N LYS A 154 -10.53 10.17 12.81
CA LYS A 154 -11.03 9.97 11.45
C LYS A 154 -9.96 9.43 10.51
N SER A 155 -8.70 9.87 10.64
CA SER A 155 -7.59 9.33 9.84
C SER A 155 -7.49 7.80 9.94
N SER A 156 -7.75 7.23 11.13
CA SER A 156 -7.70 5.77 11.35
C SER A 156 -8.85 4.98 10.70
N ILE A 157 -9.87 5.66 10.20
CA ILE A 157 -11.03 5.10 9.48
C ILE A 157 -11.21 5.74 8.10
N ASP A 158 -10.26 6.56 7.65
CA ASP A 158 -10.27 7.17 6.32
C ASP A 158 -9.66 6.19 5.33
N ARG A 159 -10.43 5.84 4.29
CA ARG A 159 -10.03 4.85 3.30
C ARG A 159 -8.73 5.22 2.59
N ASP A 160 -8.57 6.49 2.25
CA ASP A 160 -7.44 6.98 1.46
C ASP A 160 -6.19 7.08 2.33
N THR A 161 -6.34 7.48 3.60
CA THR A 161 -5.29 7.36 4.62
C THR A 161 -4.82 5.92 4.78
N LEU A 162 -5.74 4.96 4.89
CA LEU A 162 -5.40 3.53 4.98
C LEU A 162 -4.71 3.01 3.70
N GLN A 163 -5.06 3.53 2.52
CA GLN A 163 -4.36 3.18 1.29
C GLN A 163 -2.94 3.75 1.27
N CYS A 164 -2.79 5.05 1.54
CA CYS A 164 -1.51 5.75 1.53
C CYS A 164 -0.52 5.17 2.55
N PHE A 165 -0.98 4.90 3.78
CA PHE A 165 -0.14 4.28 4.80
C PHE A 165 0.39 2.91 4.32
N ALA A 166 -0.47 2.06 3.77
CA ALA A 166 -0.07 0.73 3.31
C ALA A 166 0.96 0.79 2.16
N ILE A 167 0.79 1.74 1.24
CA ILE A 167 1.73 1.97 0.14
C ILE A 167 3.09 2.44 0.66
N ASP A 168 3.10 3.45 1.55
CA ASP A 168 4.34 4.11 1.98
C ASP A 168 5.20 3.18 2.85
N VAL A 169 4.59 2.40 3.75
CA VAL A 169 5.33 1.40 4.55
C VAL A 169 5.81 0.23 3.69
N TYR A 170 5.02 -0.21 2.70
CA TYR A 170 5.49 -1.23 1.76
C TYR A 170 6.63 -0.72 0.89
N ALA A 171 6.57 0.54 0.46
CA ALA A 171 7.66 1.15 -0.28
C ALA A 171 8.91 1.24 0.58
N TYR A 172 8.79 1.69 1.83
CA TYR A 172 9.93 1.85 2.72
C TYR A 172 10.57 0.53 3.13
N ASP A 173 9.80 -0.53 3.36
CA ASP A 173 10.34 -1.81 3.83
C ASP A 173 10.74 -2.76 2.70
N VAL A 174 10.05 -2.68 1.55
CA VAL A 174 10.15 -3.69 0.48
C VAL A 174 10.59 -3.11 -0.85
N ALA A 175 9.85 -2.13 -1.40
CA ALA A 175 10.07 -1.70 -2.78
C ALA A 175 11.27 -0.77 -2.98
N ALA A 176 11.52 0.10 -2.00
CA ALA A 176 12.62 1.07 -1.93
C ALA A 176 13.14 1.15 -0.48
N PRO A 177 13.87 0.11 -0.03
CA PRO A 177 14.31 -0.02 1.36
C PRO A 177 14.98 1.25 1.91
N GLY A 178 14.42 1.80 2.98
CA GLY A 178 14.94 2.99 3.67
C GLY A 178 14.61 4.34 3.03
N LEU A 179 14.08 4.37 1.80
CA LEU A 179 13.74 5.60 1.07
C LEU A 179 12.22 5.88 1.06
N GLY A 180 11.42 4.84 0.86
CA GLY A 180 9.95 4.98 0.75
C GLY A 180 9.48 5.75 -0.49
N CYS A 181 8.17 6.05 -0.56
CA CYS A 181 7.58 6.77 -1.69
C CYS A 181 7.66 8.30 -1.56
N SER A 182 7.87 8.79 -0.35
CA SER A 182 7.73 10.21 -0.03
C SER A 182 9.00 11.04 -0.27
N GLY A 183 10.07 10.42 -0.79
CA GLY A 183 11.40 11.03 -0.93
C GLY A 183 12.11 11.18 0.42
N GLY A 184 13.40 10.82 0.48
CA GLY A 184 14.27 11.26 1.59
C GLY A 184 14.34 12.79 1.57
N GLU A 185 14.30 13.53 2.68
CA GLU A 185 15.17 13.41 3.86
C GLU A 185 14.42 13.72 5.18
N ASP A 186 13.10 13.93 5.13
CA ASP A 186 12.32 14.51 6.24
C ASP A 186 11.73 13.49 7.23
N MET A 187 11.70 12.20 6.88
CA MET A 187 11.12 11.16 7.75
C MET A 187 12.16 10.39 8.57
N MET A 188 13.46 10.62 8.40
CA MET A 188 14.49 9.85 9.11
C MET A 188 15.69 10.71 9.52
N THR A 189 15.45 11.83 10.21
CA THR A 189 16.44 12.32 11.16
C THR A 189 16.01 11.91 12.56
N PRO A 190 16.61 10.87 13.17
CA PRO A 190 16.54 10.75 14.63
C PRO A 190 17.13 12.04 15.22
N THR A 191 16.35 12.71 16.07
CA THR A 191 16.81 13.89 16.80
C THR A 191 18.17 13.59 17.46
N PRO A 192 19.26 14.28 17.10
CA PRO A 192 20.53 14.07 17.78
C PRO A 192 20.38 14.59 19.21
N SER A 193 20.62 13.71 20.17
CA SER A 193 20.76 14.08 21.57
C SER A 193 21.93 15.06 21.70
N THR A 194 21.65 16.23 22.24
CA THR A 194 22.56 17.35 22.43
C THR A 194 23.79 16.94 23.25
N THR A 195 25.00 16.94 22.66
CA THR A 195 26.27 17.15 23.39
C THR A 195 27.39 17.71 22.46
N SER A 196 27.64 19.02 22.63
CA SER A 196 28.88 19.82 22.42
C SER A 196 29.95 19.49 21.35
N THR A 197 30.00 20.35 20.33
CA THR A 197 31.11 21.12 19.69
C THR A 197 32.58 20.65 19.73
N SER A 198 33.21 20.47 18.54
CA SER A 198 34.40 21.22 18.05
C SER A 198 34.76 20.89 16.57
N PRO A 199 35.35 21.80 15.76
CA PRO A 199 35.43 21.67 14.28
C PRO A 199 36.82 21.37 13.71
N ALA A 200 36.86 20.69 12.55
CA ALA A 200 37.86 20.71 11.43
C ALA A 200 37.72 19.38 10.65
N ALA A 201 37.84 19.23 9.33
CA ALA A 201 38.40 20.07 8.27
C ALA A 201 37.72 19.76 6.92
N SER A 202 37.90 20.71 6.00
CA SER A 202 37.42 20.76 4.62
C SER A 202 37.98 19.66 3.71
N HIS A 203 37.14 19.14 2.81
CA HIS A 203 37.61 18.61 1.52
C HIS A 203 36.69 19.07 0.39
N THR A 204 37.26 19.94 -0.45
CA THR A 204 36.74 20.37 -1.73
C THR A 204 37.12 19.35 -2.79
N THR A 205 36.16 18.75 -3.48
CA THR A 205 36.36 18.24 -4.84
C THR A 205 35.10 18.49 -5.65
N SER A 206 35.21 19.44 -6.57
CA SER A 206 34.31 19.65 -7.69
C SER A 206 34.59 18.59 -8.76
N ALA A 207 33.56 17.92 -9.23
CA ALA A 207 33.50 17.41 -10.60
C ALA A 207 32.03 17.23 -10.99
N ALA A 208 31.60 18.08 -11.91
CA ALA A 208 30.34 17.98 -12.63
C ALA A 208 30.27 16.64 -13.38
N SER A 209 29.08 16.04 -13.38
CA SER A 209 28.61 15.27 -14.53
C SER A 209 27.11 15.47 -14.67
N ALA A 210 26.75 16.02 -15.81
CA ALA A 210 25.42 16.47 -16.14
C ALA A 210 24.48 15.31 -16.50
N SER A 211 23.22 15.47 -16.08
CA SER A 211 22.01 15.19 -16.85
C SER A 211 21.73 13.75 -17.30
N ILE A 212 20.89 13.02 -16.54
CA ILE A 212 19.75 12.26 -17.11
C ILE A 212 18.58 12.27 -16.11
N PHE A 213 17.82 13.36 -16.04
CA PHE A 213 16.39 13.31 -15.68
C PHE A 213 15.69 14.44 -16.42
N ARG A 214 15.47 14.23 -17.73
CA ARG A 214 14.50 15.03 -18.47
C ARG A 214 13.12 14.65 -17.94
N ALA A 215 12.48 15.59 -17.27
CA ALA A 215 11.12 15.51 -16.77
C ALA A 215 10.16 15.12 -17.91
N CYS A 216 9.46 14.00 -17.73
CA CYS A 216 8.41 13.54 -18.63
C CYS A 216 7.03 13.82 -18.03
N HIS A 217 6.65 15.09 -17.86
CA HIS A 217 5.24 15.45 -17.75
C HIS A 217 4.98 16.75 -18.51
N ARG A 218 4.17 16.65 -19.56
CA ARG A 218 3.71 17.75 -20.41
C ARG A 218 2.21 17.91 -20.19
N HIS A 219 1.75 19.13 -19.92
CA HIS A 219 0.33 19.49 -19.97
C HIS A 219 -0.15 19.44 -21.41
N ALA A 220 -1.26 18.76 -21.66
CA ALA A 220 -1.89 18.68 -22.96
C ALA A 220 -2.81 19.90 -23.14
N ASP A 221 -2.43 20.80 -24.05
CA ASP A 221 -3.36 21.74 -24.68
C ASP A 221 -3.58 21.30 -26.13
N SER A 222 -4.85 21.38 -26.53
CA SER A 222 -5.48 20.87 -27.75
C SER A 222 -4.87 21.38 -29.06
N ALA A 223 -4.77 20.51 -30.07
CA ALA A 223 -5.37 20.66 -31.41
C ALA A 223 -4.74 19.71 -32.47
N GLU A 224 -5.62 19.10 -33.26
CA GLU A 224 -5.44 18.61 -34.64
C GLU A 224 -4.67 17.30 -34.94
N SER A 225 -5.42 16.34 -35.51
CA SER A 225 -4.93 15.22 -36.33
C SER A 225 -4.79 15.68 -37.81
N PRO A 226 -4.03 15.00 -38.71
CA PRO A 226 -4.36 13.64 -39.15
C PRO A 226 -3.18 12.68 -39.45
N THR A 227 -3.41 11.39 -39.15
CA THR A 227 -3.06 10.08 -39.79
C THR A 227 -1.89 9.92 -40.81
N PRO A 228 -1.50 8.68 -41.21
CA PRO A 228 -1.06 7.50 -40.46
C PRO A 228 0.20 6.82 -41.08
N ILE A 229 1.04 6.12 -40.31
CA ILE A 229 1.95 5.05 -40.81
C ILE A 229 2.23 4.09 -39.64
N SER A 230 1.72 2.87 -39.67
CA SER A 230 2.21 1.67 -40.36
C SER A 230 2.76 0.71 -39.32
N GLU A 231 2.16 -0.47 -39.29
CA GLU A 231 2.41 -1.59 -38.40
C GLU A 231 3.89 -1.99 -38.38
N THR A 232 4.42 -2.30 -37.20
CA THR A 232 5.55 -3.24 -37.08
C THR A 232 5.33 -4.08 -35.84
N VAL A 233 5.04 -5.35 -36.12
CA VAL A 233 5.01 -6.50 -35.24
C VAL A 233 6.42 -6.75 -34.69
N CYS A 234 6.54 -7.04 -33.39
CA CYS A 234 7.75 -7.66 -32.82
C CYS A 234 7.36 -8.92 -32.01
N PRO A 235 7.90 -10.09 -32.34
CA PRO A 235 8.22 -11.16 -31.39
C PRO A 235 9.75 -11.36 -31.30
N PRO A 236 10.26 -12.19 -30.38
CA PRO A 236 9.78 -12.57 -29.05
C PRO A 236 10.31 -11.66 -27.93
#